data_AF-F3NNX7-F1
#
_entry.id   AF-F3NNX7-F1
#
_cell.length_a   1.000
_cell.length_b   1.000
_cell.length_c   1.000
_cell.angle_alpha   90.00
_cell.angle_beta   90.00
_cell.angle_gamma   90.00
#
_symmetry.space_group_name_H-M   'P 1'
#
loop_
_entity.id
_entity.type
_entity.pdbx_description
1 polymer ?
#
loop_
_entity_poly.entity_id
_entity_poly.type
_entity_poly.pdbx_seq_one_letter_code
_entity_poly.pdbx_strand_id
1 'polypeptide(L)' 'MSSAELTPSEAARWAARAGLPLPDDRHAAVAATADHIHSVVAVLRELNLRDTPPAGAFRAEKEKHDAAV' A
#
# COMPACT_ATOMS: atom_id res chain seq x y z
N MET A 1 -10.98 -6.76 11.10
CA MET A 1 -11.93 -6.60 9.99
C MET A 1 -11.42 -7.44 8.85
N SER A 2 -12.28 -8.31 8.29
CA SER A 2 -11.94 -9.13 7.13
C SER A 2 -11.38 -8.23 6.02
N SER A 3 -10.29 -8.65 5.38
CA SER A 3 -9.89 -8.07 4.10
C SER A 3 -11.01 -8.40 3.14
N ALA A 4 -12.01 -7.52 3.01
CA ALA A 4 -12.95 -7.63 1.92
C ALA A 4 -12.11 -7.54 0.65
N GLU A 5 -12.12 -8.60 -0.17
CA GLU A 5 -11.50 -8.58 -1.49
C GLU A 5 -11.96 -7.31 -2.21
N LEU A 6 -10.99 -6.51 -2.67
CA LEU A 6 -11.26 -5.33 -3.46
C LEU A 6 -11.89 -5.79 -4.76
N THR A 7 -13.11 -5.33 -4.99
CA THR A 7 -13.80 -5.66 -6.23
C THR A 7 -13.22 -4.85 -7.40
N PRO A 8 -13.32 -5.35 -8.65
CA PRO A 8 -12.90 -4.61 -9.84
C PRO A 8 -13.53 -3.20 -9.96
N SER A 9 -14.81 -3.09 -9.60
CA SER A 9 -15.55 -1.82 -9.59
C SER A 9 -15.05 -0.85 -8.52
N GLU A 10 -14.63 -1.35 -7.36
CA GLU A 10 -13.96 -0.51 -6.36
C GLU A 10 -12.60 -0.04 -6.88
N ALA A 11 -11.78 -0.92 -7.45
CA ALA A 11 -10.49 -0.54 -8.02
C ALA A 11 -10.64 0.58 -9.07
N ALA A 12 -11.64 0.49 -9.95
CA ALA A 12 -11.95 1.54 -10.92
C ALA A 12 -12.34 2.87 -10.24
N ARG A 13 -13.18 2.82 -9.20
CA ARG A 13 -13.59 4.00 -8.43
C ARG A 13 -12.41 4.69 -7.75
N TRP A 14 -11.51 3.92 -7.14
CA TRP A 14 -10.32 4.45 -6.47
C TRP A 14 -9.33 5.03 -7.48
N ALA A 15 -9.14 4.39 -8.63
CA ALA A 15 -8.27 4.89 -9.69
C ALA A 15 -8.79 6.21 -10.29
N ALA A 16 -10.10 6.31 -10.53
CA ALA A 16 -10.74 7.55 -10.94
C ALA A 16 -10.57 8.67 -9.90
N ARG A 17 -10.71 8.34 -8.60
CA ARG A 17 -10.45 9.29 -7.50
C ARG A 17 -9.00 9.79 -7.48
N ALA A 18 -8.05 8.97 -7.89
CA ALA A 18 -6.63 9.32 -8.00
C ALA A 18 -6.30 10.09 -9.29
N GLY A 19 -7.26 10.36 -10.17
CA GLY A 19 -7.04 11.01 -11.46
C GLY A 19 -6.43 10.09 -12.52
N LEU A 20 -6.50 8.76 -12.31
CA LEU A 20 -5.97 7.73 -13.20
C LEU A 20 -7.10 6.77 -13.62
N PRO A 21 -8.07 7.21 -14.43
CA PRO A 21 -9.14 6.33 -14.88
C PRO A 21 -8.57 5.13 -15.64
N LEU A 22 -9.04 3.93 -15.28
CA LEU A 22 -8.56 2.67 -15.84
C LEU A 22 -9.46 2.20 -16.97
N PRO A 23 -8.90 1.72 -18.09
CA PRO A 23 -9.63 0.90 -19.06
C PRO A 23 -10.28 -0.32 -18.39
N ASP A 24 -11.46 -0.72 -18.86
CA ASP A 24 -12.29 -1.77 -18.24
C ASP A 24 -11.57 -3.13 -18.15
N ASP A 25 -10.74 -3.46 -19.14
CA ASP A 25 -9.94 -4.68 -19.18
C ASP A 25 -8.87 -4.75 -18.06
N ARG A 26 -8.55 -3.61 -17.43
CA ARG A 26 -7.58 -3.53 -16.34
C ARG A 26 -8.18 -3.63 -14.94
N HIS A 27 -9.49 -3.49 -14.79
CA HIS A 27 -10.11 -3.39 -13.46
C HIS A 27 -9.85 -4.63 -12.60
N ALA A 28 -9.97 -5.83 -13.18
CA ALA A 28 -9.76 -7.08 -12.46
C ALA A 28 -8.29 -7.29 -12.05
N ALA A 29 -7.34 -7.01 -12.95
CA ALA A 29 -5.92 -7.15 -12.66
C ALA A 29 -5.44 -6.15 -11.60
N VAL A 30 -5.95 -4.91 -11.64
CA VAL A 30 -5.61 -3.90 -10.64
C VAL A 30 -6.21 -4.24 -9.27
N ALA A 31 -7.45 -4.74 -9.23
CA ALA A 31 -8.08 -5.20 -8.00
C ALA A 31 -7.26 -6.32 -7.31
N ALA A 32 -6.90 -7.37 -8.05
CA ALA A 32 -6.08 -8.45 -7.51
C ALA A 32 -4.70 -7.98 -7.02
N THR A 33 -4.08 -7.03 -7.75
CA THR A 33 -2.80 -6.44 -7.34
C THR A 33 -2.95 -5.62 -6.05
N ALA A 34 -4.01 -4.81 -5.96
CA ALA A 34 -4.29 -4.00 -4.78
C ALA A 34 -4.60 -4.88 -3.55
N ASP A 35 -5.31 -5.99 -3.73
CA ASP A 35 -5.55 -6.98 -2.68
C ASP A 35 -4.25 -7.62 -2.18
N HIS A 36 -3.35 -7.98 -3.09
CA HIS A 36 -2.04 -8.51 -2.71
C HIS A 36 -1.23 -7.50 -1.90
N ILE A 37 -1.17 -6.23 -2.35
CA ILE A 37 -0.50 -5.15 -1.61
C ILE A 37 -1.16 -4.95 -0.24
N HIS A 38 -2.50 -4.95 -0.17
CA HIS A 38 -3.22 -4.79 1.09
C HIS A 38 -2.91 -5.95 2.05
N SER A 39 -2.80 -7.19 1.56
CA SER A 39 -2.37 -8.34 2.36
C SER A 39 -0.97 -8.16 2.94
N VAL A 40 0.00 -7.68 2.15
CA VAL A 40 1.37 -7.43 2.62
C VAL A 40 1.40 -6.29 3.66
N VAL A 41 0.73 -5.17 3.36
CA VAL A 41 0.66 -4.00 4.25
C VAL A 41 -0.13 -4.31 5.53
N ALA A 42 -1.09 -5.22 5.48
CA ALA A 42 -1.89 -5.60 6.65
C ALA A 42 -1.02 -6.19 7.78
N VAL A 43 0.13 -6.79 7.47
CA VAL A 43 1.09 -7.27 8.48
C VAL A 43 1.59 -6.12 9.38
N LEU A 44 1.70 -4.90 8.85
CA LEU A 44 2.10 -3.74 9.66
C LEU A 44 1.11 -3.42 10.79
N ARG A 45 -0.13 -3.89 10.71
CA ARG A 45 -1.13 -3.73 11.78
C ARG A 45 -0.82 -4.56 13.02
N GLU A 46 0.05 -5.56 12.90
CA GLU A 46 0.51 -6.37 14.03
C GLU A 46 1.60 -5.66 14.84
N LEU A 47 2.21 -4.61 14.27
CA LEU A 47 3.21 -3.81 14.97
C LEU A 47 2.56 -3.03 16.11
N ASN A 48 3.08 -3.24 17.32
CA ASN A 48 2.67 -2.48 18.49
C ASN A 48 3.42 -1.14 18.55
N LEU A 49 2.78 -0.07 18.08
CA LEU A 49 3.34 1.28 18.08
C LEU A 49 3.34 1.94 19.48
N ARG A 50 2.60 1.39 20.46
CA ARG A 50 2.46 1.95 21.82
C ARG A 50 2.22 3.48 21.79
N ASP A 51 3.05 4.24 22.49
CA ASP A 51 2.99 5.70 22.56
C ASP A 51 3.85 6.40 21.50
N THR A 52 4.36 5.65 20.51
CA THR A 52 5.18 6.22 19.42
C THR A 52 4.30 7.09 18.54
N PRO A 53 4.49 8.42 18.53
CA PRO A 53 3.69 9.29 17.69
C PRO A 53 4.04 9.09 16.21
N PRO A 54 3.13 9.40 15.27
CA PRO A 54 3.47 9.46 13.85
C PRO A 54 4.64 10.40 13.63
N ALA A 55 5.62 9.98 12.83
CA ALA A 55 6.74 10.84 12.47
C ALA A 55 6.23 12.05 11.68
N GLY A 56 6.47 13.27 12.19
CA GLY A 56 6.06 14.51 11.50
C GLY A 56 6.79 14.77 10.18
N ALA A 57 7.97 14.16 10.01
CA ALA A 57 8.70 14.11 8.75
C ALA A 57 9.55 12.84 8.70
N PHE A 58 9.55 12.13 7.58
CA PHE A 58 10.47 11.02 7.34
C PHE A 58 11.80 11.58 6.83
N ARG A 59 12.88 11.45 7.61
CA ARG A 59 14.25 11.59 7.11
C ARG A 59 14.82 10.19 6.90
N ALA A 60 15.05 9.83 5.64
CA ALA A 60 15.90 8.69 5.35
C ALA A 60 17.32 9.04 5.84
N GLU A 61 17.78 8.40 6.91
CA GLU A 61 19.19 8.47 7.25
C GLU A 61 19.98 7.83 6.11
N LYS A 62 21.04 8.50 5.63
CA LYS A 62 21.95 7.90 4.66
C LYS A 62 22.61 6.70 5.33
N GLU A 63 22.19 5.51 4.94
CA GLU A 63 22.88 4.27 5.27
C GLU A 63 24.33 4.39 4.76
N LYS A 64 25.30 4.50 5.67
CA LYS A 64 26.71 4.37 5.33
C LYS A 64 26.96 2.89 5.10
N HIS A 65 26.86 2.46 3.84
CA HIS A 65 27.53 1.23 3.45
C HIS A 65 29.04 1.48 3.52
N ASP A 66 29.66 1.12 4.65
CA ASP A 66 31.10 0.89 4.68
C ASP A 66 31.35 -0.37 3.84
N ALA A 67 31.57 -0.14 2.55
CA ALA A 67 32.09 -1.15 1.64
C ALA A 67 33.56 -1.39 2.01
N ALA A 68 33.80 -2.28 2.97
CA ALA A 68 35.09 -2.94 3.11
C ALA A 68 35.08 -4.15 2.16
N VAL A 69 35.76 -4.00 1.01
CA VAL A 69 36.20 -5.10 0.14
C VAL A 69 37.70 -5.26 0.32
#